data_AF-A0A937VW93-F1
#
_entry.id   AF-A0A937VW93-F1
#
_cell.length_a   1.000
_cell.length_b   1.000
_cell.length_c   1.000
_cell.angle_alpha   90.00
_cell.angle_beta   90.00
_cell.angle_gamma   90.00
#
_symmetry.space_group_name_H-M   'P 1'
#
loop_
_entity.id
_entity.type
_entity.pdbx_description
1 polymer ?
#
loop_
_entity_poly.entity_id
_entity_poly.type
_entity_poly.pdbx_seq_one_letter_code
_entity_poly.pdbx_strand_id
1 'polypeptide(L)'
;MKMTDHQKRILKSMINEIQNYLDGKNEDFYGLVGRLEGALDAADIKNDPLINQWYDFWTPLEIRRSIEGNDVNKQKAINELIKMKLFLLNISQY
;
A
#
# COMPACT_ATOMS: atom_id res chain seq x y z
N MET A 1 -11.12 5.95 -14.84
CA MET A 1 -11.56 7.05 -13.96
C MET A 1 -10.43 8.05 -13.93
N LYS A 2 -10.67 9.34 -14.19
CA LYS A 2 -9.59 10.34 -14.15
C LYS A 2 -9.32 10.72 -12.69
N MET A 3 -8.12 10.43 -12.19
CA MET A 3 -7.70 10.84 -10.85
C MET A 3 -7.32 12.33 -10.79
N THR A 4 -7.58 12.96 -9.65
CA THR A 4 -7.09 14.31 -9.35
C THR A 4 -5.59 14.31 -9.07
N ASP A 5 -4.94 15.48 -9.16
CA ASP A 5 -3.52 15.60 -8.81
C ASP A 5 -3.25 15.27 -7.34
N HIS A 6 -4.22 15.56 -6.47
CA HIS A 6 -4.18 15.19 -5.06
C HIS A 6 -4.11 13.66 -4.88
N GLN A 7 -5.04 12.93 -5.50
CA GLN A 7 -5.08 11.47 -5.50
C GLN A 7 -3.77 10.89 -6.04
N LYS A 8 -3.28 11.40 -7.18
CA LYS A 8 -2.03 10.95 -7.79
C LYS A 8 -0.82 11.14 -6.88
N ARG A 9 -0.72 12.28 -6.18
CA ARG A 9 0.36 12.53 -5.21
C ARG A 9 0.33 11.51 -4.07
N ILE A 10 -0.86 11.20 -3.54
CA ILE A 10 -1.00 10.25 -2.45
C ILE A 10 -0.65 8.82 -2.89
N LEU A 11 -1.15 8.37 -4.04
CA LEU A 11 -0.77 7.06 -4.57
C LEU A 11 0.73 6.96 -4.84
N LYS A 12 1.36 8.03 -5.36
CA LYS A 12 2.82 8.09 -5.51
C LYS A 12 3.54 8.00 -4.17
N SER A 13 3.00 8.61 -3.12
CA SER A 13 3.54 8.49 -1.76
C SER A 13 3.48 7.05 -1.26
N MET A 14 2.35 6.35 -1.44
CA MET A 14 2.23 4.93 -1.10
C MET A 14 3.26 4.07 -1.84
N ILE A 15 3.44 4.29 -3.14
CA ILE A 15 4.42 3.58 -3.96
C ILE A 15 5.84 3.80 -3.44
N ASN A 16 6.18 5.03 -3.05
CA ASN A 16 7.49 5.37 -2.50
C ASN A 16 7.73 4.72 -1.13
N GLU A 17 6.73 4.71 -0.24
CA GLU A 17 6.80 4.03 1.06
C GLU A 17 7.07 2.53 0.88
N ILE A 18 6.34 1.88 -0.03
CA ILE A 18 6.57 0.47 -0.35
C ILE A 18 7.97 0.27 -0.94
N GLN A 19 8.40 1.12 -1.88
CA GLN A 19 9.73 1.02 -2.46
C GLN A 19 10.84 1.18 -1.43
N ASN A 20 10.70 2.13 -0.50
CA ASN A 20 11.68 2.34 0.56
C ASN A 20 11.83 1.10 1.45
N TYR A 21 10.73 0.39 1.73
CA TYR A 21 10.80 -0.88 2.45
C TYR A 21 11.48 -1.97 1.62
N LEU A 22 11.12 -2.10 0.34
CA LEU A 22 11.72 -3.09 -0.56
C LEU A 22 13.23 -2.84 -0.79
N ASP A 23 13.67 -1.59 -0.76
CA ASP A 23 15.07 -1.18 -0.87
C ASP A 23 15.86 -1.35 0.45
N GLY A 24 15.20 -1.72 1.55
CA GLY A 24 15.81 -1.79 2.89
C GLY A 24 16.13 -0.42 3.50
N LYS A 25 15.57 0.67 2.96
CA LYS A 25 15.70 2.04 3.53
C LYS A 25 14.78 2.25 4.74
N ASN A 26 13.76 1.41 4.88
CA ASN A 26 12.88 1.36 6.03
C ASN A 26 12.59 -0.11 6.37
N GLU A 27 12.71 -0.50 7.63
CA GLU A 27 12.41 -1.86 8.09
C GLU A 27 11.12 -1.93 8.93
N ASP A 28 10.47 -0.79 9.19
CA ASP A 28 9.22 -0.69 9.94
C ASP A 28 8.03 -1.13 9.08
N PHE A 29 7.83 -2.44 8.99
CA PHE A 29 6.68 -3.03 8.31
C PHE A 29 5.36 -2.63 8.97
N TYR A 30 5.32 -2.63 10.30
CA TYR A 30 4.11 -2.31 11.06
C TYR A 30 3.61 -0.90 10.74
N GLY A 31 4.48 0.10 10.83
CA GLY A 31 4.12 1.47 10.51
C GLY A 31 3.85 1.68 9.02
N LEU A 32 4.55 0.96 8.13
CA LEU A 32 4.27 1.01 6.68
C LEU A 32 2.81 0.67 6.39
N VAL A 33 2.31 -0.48 6.88
CA VAL A 33 0.96 -0.94 6.57
C VAL A 33 -0.10 0.04 7.10
N GLY A 34 0.09 0.58 8.31
CA GLY A 34 -0.80 1.62 8.85
C GLY A 34 -0.76 2.94 8.07
N ARG A 35 0.41 3.36 7.58
CA ARG A 35 0.53 4.55 6.72
C ARG A 35 -0.18 4.35 5.37
N LEU A 36 -0.18 3.14 4.82
CA LEU A 36 -0.92 2.85 3.58
C LEU A 36 -2.44 3.02 3.77
N GLU A 37 -2.99 2.52 4.87
CA GLU A 37 -4.42 2.68 5.21
C GLU A 37 -4.80 4.16 5.37
N GLY A 38 -4.08 4.91 6.21
CA GLY A 38 -4.35 6.33 6.39
C GLY A 38 -4.18 7.15 5.10
N ALA A 39 -3.29 6.72 4.20
CA ALA A 39 -3.16 7.33 2.89
C ALA A 39 -4.36 7.05 1.97
N LEU A 40 -5.02 5.88 2.08
CA LEU A 40 -6.25 5.62 1.32
C LEU A 40 -7.35 6.60 1.72
N ASP A 41 -7.55 6.78 3.02
CA ASP A 41 -8.53 7.73 3.56
C ASP A 41 -8.23 9.16 3.08
N ALA A 42 -6.95 9.56 3.14
CA ALA A 42 -6.51 10.88 2.70
C ALA A 42 -6.66 11.09 1.17
N ALA A 43 -6.66 10.02 0.37
CA ALA A 43 -6.83 10.10 -1.08
C ALA A 43 -8.23 10.55 -1.50
N ASP A 44 -9.23 10.39 -0.62
CA ASP A 44 -10.62 10.74 -0.87
C ASP A 44 -11.15 10.14 -2.19
N ILE A 45 -10.79 8.89 -2.47
CA ILE A 45 -11.29 8.14 -3.62
C ILE A 45 -12.74 7.70 -3.31
N LYS A 46 -13.68 8.00 -4.21
CA LYS A 46 -15.12 7.66 -4.07
C LYS A 46 -15.57 6.50 -4.98
N ASN A 47 -14.62 5.72 -5.49
CA ASN A 47 -14.90 4.62 -6.40
C ASN A 47 -14.86 3.30 -5.62
N ASP A 48 -16.02 2.82 -5.19
CA ASP A 48 -16.13 1.63 -4.35
C ASP A 48 -15.47 0.38 -4.97
N PRO A 49 -15.65 0.07 -6.28
CA PRO A 49 -14.90 -1.02 -6.91
C PRO A 49 -13.38 -0.90 -6.77
N LEU A 50 -12.82 0.30 -6.94
CA LEU A 50 -11.39 0.55 -6.81
C LEU A 50 -10.92 0.43 -5.35
N ILE A 51 -11.73 0.91 -4.41
CA ILE A 51 -11.47 0.80 -2.97
C ILE A 51 -11.47 -0.67 -2.53
N ASN A 52 -12.44 -1.46 -3.01
CA ASN A 52 -12.50 -2.90 -2.72
C ASN A 52 -11.26 -3.63 -3.25
N GLN A 53 -10.83 -3.34 -4.47
CA GLN A 53 -9.59 -3.89 -5.03
C GLN A 53 -8.37 -3.49 -4.20
N TRP A 54 -8.31 -2.25 -3.72
CA TRP A 54 -7.23 -1.81 -2.84
C TRP A 54 -7.18 -2.67 -1.56
N TYR A 55 -8.34 -2.93 -0.94
CA TYR A 55 -8.44 -3.79 0.25
C TYR A 55 -8.08 -5.25 -0.04
N ASP A 56 -8.30 -5.77 -1.25
CA ASP A 56 -7.85 -7.12 -1.64
C ASP A 56 -6.32 -7.27 -1.53
N PHE A 57 -5.56 -6.20 -1.83
CA PHE A 57 -4.10 -6.21 -1.74
C PHE A 57 -3.58 -5.80 -0.35
N TRP A 58 -4.28 -4.91 0.35
CA TRP A 58 -3.86 -4.45 1.67
C TRP A 58 -4.21 -5.43 2.79
N THR A 59 -5.36 -6.12 2.73
CA THR A 59 -5.80 -7.02 3.82
C THR A 59 -4.78 -8.11 4.16
N PRO A 60 -4.10 -8.78 3.20
CA PRO A 60 -3.03 -9.72 3.54
C PRO A 60 -1.86 -9.08 4.32
N LEU A 61 -1.52 -7.83 4.01
CA LEU A 61 -0.48 -7.08 4.72
C LEU A 61 -0.93 -6.77 6.16
N GLU A 62 -2.19 -6.39 6.36
CA GLU A 62 -2.72 -6.10 7.69
C GLU A 62 -2.86 -7.37 8.55
N ILE A 63 -3.29 -8.48 7.97
CA ILE A 63 -3.30 -9.79 8.65
C ILE A 63 -1.87 -10.13 9.10
N ARG A 64 -0.88 -9.95 8.22
CA ARG A 64 0.53 -10.20 8.56
C ARG A 64 1.00 -9.27 9.68
N ARG A 65 0.72 -7.97 9.58
CA ARG A 65 1.04 -6.98 10.60
C ARG A 65 0.45 -7.36 11.96
N SER A 66 -0.79 -7.84 11.98
CA SER A 66 -1.51 -8.25 13.18
C SER A 66 -0.97 -9.54 13.81
N ILE A 67 -0.55 -10.51 12.99
CA ILE A 67 -0.08 -11.82 13.47
C ILE A 67 1.41 -11.79 13.86
N GLU A 68 2.24 -11.16 13.03
CA GLU A 68 3.71 -11.27 13.13
C GLU A 68 4.35 -10.03 13.79
N GLY A 69 3.63 -8.90 13.86
CA GLY A 69 4.14 -7.68 14.46
C GLY A 69 5.47 -7.24 13.85
N ASN A 70 6.49 -7.05 14.70
CA ASN A 70 7.84 -6.66 14.28
C ASN A 70 8.73 -7.84 13.85
N ASP A 71 8.34 -9.08 14.15
CA ASP A 71 9.08 -10.30 13.75
C ASP A 71 8.59 -10.83 12.39
N VAL A 72 8.20 -9.91 11.51
CA VAL A 72 7.56 -10.23 10.23
C VAL A 72 8.44 -11.13 9.36
N ASN A 73 7.82 -12.13 8.74
CA ASN A 73 8.45 -12.91 7.68
C ASN A 73 8.68 -12.00 6.47
N LYS A 74 9.89 -11.43 6.37
CA LYS A 74 10.27 -10.47 5.32
C LYS A 74 9.97 -10.98 3.92
N GLN A 75 10.21 -12.26 3.63
CA GLN A 75 9.99 -12.81 2.28
C GLN A 75 8.51 -12.80 1.88
N LYS A 76 7.61 -13.16 2.80
CA LYS A 76 6.17 -13.11 2.54
C LYS A 76 5.67 -11.67 2.43
N ALA A 77 6.13 -10.80 3.32
CA ALA A 77 5.82 -9.36 3.28
C ALA A 77 6.25 -8.73 1.94
N ILE A 78 7.45 -9.04 1.45
CA ILE A 78 7.96 -8.56 0.15
C ILE A 78 7.02 -8.94 -1.00
N ASN A 79 6.58 -10.20 -1.06
CA ASN A 79 5.70 -10.66 -2.14
C ASN A 79 4.34 -9.94 -2.15
N GLU A 80 3.76 -9.70 -0.97
CA GLU A 80 2.49 -8.97 -0.82
C GLU A 80 2.67 -7.47 -1.16
N LEU A 81 3.75 -6.85 -0.69
CA LEU A 81 4.10 -5.47 -0.99
C LEU A 81 4.34 -5.25 -2.49
N ILE A 82 4.98 -6.19 -3.18
CA ILE A 82 5.16 -6.13 -4.64
C ILE A 82 3.80 -6.13 -5.35
N LYS A 83 2.87 -7.01 -4.95
CA LYS A 83 1.52 -7.06 -5.55
C LYS A 83 0.77 -5.74 -5.33
N MET A 84 0.81 -5.22 -4.10
CA MET A 84 0.21 -3.94 -3.76
C MET A 84 0.81 -2.80 -4.60
N LYS A 85 2.13 -2.74 -4.71
CA LYS A 85 2.83 -1.74 -5.53
C LYS A 85 2.44 -1.82 -7.01
N LEU A 86 2.34 -3.03 -7.57
CA LEU A 86 1.94 -3.23 -8.97
C LEU A 86 0.50 -2.75 -9.23
N PHE A 87 -0.41 -3.03 -8.30
CA PHE A 87 -1.76 -2.49 -8.35
C PHE A 87 -1.77 -0.96 -8.33
N LEU A 88 -1.07 -0.33 -7.37
CA LEU A 88 -0.97 1.13 -7.27
C LEU A 88 -0.39 1.77 -8.54
N LEU A 89 0.63 1.15 -9.13
CA LEU A 89 1.21 1.60 -10.40
C LEU A 89 0.19 1.55 -11.54
N ASN A 90 -0.57 0.46 -11.67
CA ASN A 90 -1.59 0.30 -12.70
C ASN A 90 -2.64 1.41 -12.62
N ILE A 91 -3.18 1.66 -11.41
CA ILE A 91 -4.26 2.63 -11.25
C ILE A 91 -3.78 4.09 -11.35
N SER A 92 -2.48 4.33 -11.12
CA SER A 92 -1.87 5.67 -11.23
C SER A 92 -1.60 6.13 -12.68
N GLN A 93 -1.67 5.21 -13.65
CA GLN A 93 -1.45 5.50 -15.08
C GLN A 93 -2.70 6.02 -15.81
N TYR A 94 -3.86 6.05 -15.14
CA TYR A 94 -5.15 6.51 -15.67
C TYR A 94 -5.64 7.80 -14.97
#